data_AF-A0A800BTL9-F1
#
_entry.id   AF-A0A800BTL9-F1
#
_cell.length_a   1.000
_cell.length_b   1.000
_cell.length_c   1.000
_cell.angle_alpha   90.00
_cell.angle_beta   90.00
_cell.angle_gamma   90.00
#
_symmetry.space_group_name_H-M   'P 1'
#
loop_
_entity.id
_entity.type
_entity.pdbx_description
1 polymer ?
#
loop_
_entity_poly.entity_id
_entity_poly.type
_entity_poly.pdbx_seq_one_letter_code
_entity_poly.pdbx_strand_id
1 'polypeptide(L)' 'IQRFTKNTLFDEKIGRTIHLALGKGYPETGSKNNSVIHWDMVCNLRQGGRVFDDELFAKE' A
#
# COMPACT_ATOMS: atom_id res chain seq x y z
N ILE A 1 -11.21 6.68 11.43
CA ILE A 1 -10.06 7.63 11.38
C ILE A 1 -10.09 8.31 10.01
N GLN A 2 -9.92 9.64 9.93
CA GLN A 2 -9.95 10.40 8.66
C GLN A 2 -8.65 11.20 8.41
N ARG A 3 -7.63 11.03 9.25
CA ARG A 3 -6.34 11.72 9.16
C ARG A 3 -5.20 10.71 9.32
N PHE A 4 -4.08 10.97 8.67
CA PHE A 4 -2.85 10.18 8.88
C PHE A 4 -2.34 10.34 10.30
N THR A 5 -1.98 9.21 10.90
CA THR A 5 -1.47 9.10 12.26
C THR A 5 0.05 9.07 12.31
N LYS A 6 0.72 8.92 11.14
CA LYS A 6 2.15 8.67 11.01
C LYS A 6 2.58 7.36 11.67
N ASN A 7 1.67 6.41 11.70
CA ASN A 7 1.92 5.04 12.13
C ASN A 7 1.39 4.12 11.04
N THR A 8 2.30 3.40 10.40
CA THR A 8 1.99 2.54 9.26
C THR A 8 0.85 1.57 9.55
N LEU A 9 0.84 0.93 10.72
CA LEU A 9 -0.16 -0.08 11.10
C LEU A 9 -1.58 0.47 11.07
N PHE A 10 -1.77 1.72 11.48
CA PHE A 10 -3.09 2.34 11.46
C PHE A 10 -3.39 2.98 10.11
N ASP A 11 -2.39 3.61 9.50
CA ASP A 11 -2.57 4.37 8.27
C ASP A 11 -2.88 3.46 7.08
N GLU A 12 -2.31 2.25 7.01
CA GLU A 12 -2.61 1.29 5.94
C GLU A 12 -4.08 0.80 5.95
N LYS A 13 -4.76 0.89 7.11
CA LYS A 13 -6.15 0.44 7.27
C LYS A 13 -7.17 1.57 7.09
N ILE A 14 -6.73 2.79 6.83
CA ILE A 14 -7.63 3.91 6.55
C ILE A 14 -8.32 3.65 5.20
N GLY A 15 -9.64 3.80 5.13
CA GLY A 15 -10.34 3.68 3.86
C GLY A 15 -9.85 4.74 2.85
N ARG A 16 -9.95 4.43 1.55
CA ARG A 16 -9.57 5.38 0.47
C ARG A 16 -8.06 5.68 0.43
N THR A 17 -7.25 4.73 0.91
CA THR A 17 -5.79 4.68 0.73
C THR A 17 -5.39 3.38 0.05
N ILE A 18 -4.22 3.37 -0.57
CA ILE A 18 -3.56 2.13 -0.99
C ILE A 18 -2.25 1.96 -0.22
N HIS A 19 -1.93 0.73 0.15
CA HIS A 19 -0.65 0.35 0.72
C HIS A 19 0.12 -0.52 -0.28
N LEU A 20 1.35 -0.14 -0.58
CA LEU A 20 2.32 -0.94 -1.31
C LEU A 20 3.59 -1.11 -0.48
N ALA A 21 4.05 -2.35 -0.31
CA ALA A 21 5.31 -2.66 0.36
C ALA A 21 6.41 -2.99 -0.67
N LEU A 22 7.57 -2.35 -0.54
CA LEU A 22 8.77 -2.69 -1.32
C LEU A 22 9.66 -3.67 -0.56
N GLY A 23 10.20 -4.64 -1.29
CA GLY A 23 11.16 -5.62 -0.77
C GLY A 23 10.51 -6.94 -0.36
N LYS A 24 10.81 -7.39 0.85
CA LYS A 24 10.59 -8.77 1.31
C LYS A 24 9.12 -9.11 1.24
N GLY A 25 8.78 -10.08 0.41
CA GLY A 25 7.47 -10.68 0.45
C GLY A 25 7.38 -11.75 1.52
N TYR A 26 6.17 -11.97 2.01
CA TYR A 26 5.82 -13.08 2.89
C TYR A 26 5.83 -14.39 2.08
N PRO A 27 6.70 -15.37 2.38
CA PRO A 27 6.78 -16.62 1.60
C PRO A 27 5.47 -17.39 1.55
N GLU A 28 4.66 -17.30 2.62
CA GLU A 28 3.34 -17.92 2.74
C GLU A 28 2.32 -17.38 1.72
N THR A 29 2.55 -16.20 1.13
CA THR A 29 1.69 -15.66 0.05
C THR A 29 2.15 -16.09 -1.34
N GLY A 30 3.15 -16.97 -1.44
CA GLY A 30 3.78 -17.38 -2.70
C GLY A 30 4.73 -16.32 -3.27
N SER A 31 5.06 -15.28 -2.50
CA SER A 31 5.98 -14.25 -2.95
C SER A 31 7.38 -14.82 -3.19
N LYS A 32 7.97 -14.44 -4.32
CA LYS A 32 9.36 -14.77 -4.68
C LYS A 32 10.34 -13.65 -4.34
N ASN A 33 9.84 -12.51 -3.84
CA ASN A 33 10.68 -11.34 -3.60
C ASN A 33 11.43 -11.48 -2.26
N ASN A 34 12.72 -11.79 -2.34
CA ASN A 34 13.59 -11.90 -1.18
C ASN A 34 14.44 -10.62 -1.05
N SER A 35 14.27 -9.90 0.07
CA SER A 35 14.98 -8.65 0.33
C SER A 35 15.20 -8.45 1.83
N VAL A 36 16.15 -7.60 2.19
CA VAL A 36 16.45 -7.24 3.59
C VAL A 36 15.49 -6.18 4.15
N ILE A 37 14.79 -5.46 3.28
CA ILE A 37 13.80 -4.45 3.68
C ILE A 37 12.39 -4.97 3.43
N HIS A 38 11.44 -4.54 4.26
CA HIS A 38 10.01 -4.53 3.96
C HIS A 38 9.54 -3.12 4.27
N TRP A 39 9.34 -2.31 3.24
CA TRP A 39 9.06 -0.89 3.42
C TRP A 39 7.68 -0.54 2.88
N ASP A 40 6.80 -0.23 3.81
CA ASP A 40 5.42 0.13 3.59
C ASP A 40 5.26 1.61 3.18
N MET A 41 4.62 1.83 2.04
CA MET A 41 4.19 3.15 1.58
C MET A 41 2.67 3.21 1.55
N VAL A 42 2.10 4.13 2.34
CA VAL A 42 0.66 4.38 2.38
C VAL A 42 0.35 5.65 1.60
N CYS A 43 -0.44 5.51 0.54
CA CYS A 43 -0.77 6.59 -0.38
C CYS A 43 -2.24 6.99 -0.25
N ASN A 44 -2.50 8.29 -0.09
CA ASN A 44 -3.85 8.84 -0.09
C ASN A 44 -4.40 8.94 -1.51
N LEU A 45 -5.57 8.36 -1.77
CA LEU A 45 -6.20 8.42 -3.10
C LEU A 45 -7.27 9.54 -3.20
N ARG A 46 -7.66 10.17 -2.10
CA ARG A 46 -8.81 11.11 -2.03
C ARG A 46 -8.68 12.37 -2.90
N GLN A 47 -7.49 12.67 -3.41
CA GLN A 47 -7.22 13.80 -4.29
C GLN A 47 -7.23 13.38 -5.78
N GLY A 48 -8.16 12.50 -6.15
CA GLY A 48 -8.29 11.99 -7.52
C GLY A 48 -7.22 10.97 -7.91
N GLY A 49 -6.67 10.26 -6.92
CA GLY A 49 -5.65 9.24 -7.10
C GLY A 49 -6.16 8.06 -7.93
N ARG A 50 -5.25 7.53 -8.76
CA ARG A 50 -5.50 6.39 -9.64
C ARG A 50 -4.34 5.42 -9.53
N VAL A 51 -4.66 4.14 -9.51
CA VAL A 51 -3.70 3.04 -9.46
C VAL A 51 -3.87 2.23 -10.74
N PHE A 52 -2.76 1.94 -11.39
CA PHE A 52 -2.72 1.19 -12.64
C PHE A 52 -1.87 -0.07 -12.46
N ASP A 53 -2.36 -1.18 -13.00
CA ASP A 53 -1.65 -2.45 -13.15
C ASP A 53 -1.93 -2.95 -14.57
N ASP A 54 -1.17 -2.40 -15.53
CA ASP A 54 -1.45 -2.32 -16.98
C ASP A 54 -2.75 -1.58 -17.37
N GLU A 55 -3.84 -1.83 -16.65
CA GLU A 55 -5.13 -1.14 -16.77
C GLU A 55 -5.50 -0.42 -15.47
N LEU A 56 -6.61 0.35 -15.48
CA LEU A 56 -7.09 1.02 -14.28
C LEU A 56 -7.53 -0.02 -13.23
N PHE A 57 -6.74 -0.15 -12.17
CA PHE A 57 -7.02 -1.08 -11.08
C PHE A 57 -7.91 -0.45 -10.00
N ALA A 58 -7.58 0.76 -9.56
CA ALA A 58 -8.34 1.46 -8.54
C ALA A 58 -8.38 2.97 -8.79
N LYS A 59 -9.50 3.60 -8.44
CA LYS A 59 -9.67 5.05 -8.42
C LYS A 59 -10.58 5.44 -7.27
N GLU A 60 -10.48 6.71 -6.92
CA GLU A 60 -11.42 7.44 -6.08
C GLU A 60 -12.39 8.30 -6.89
#